data_AF-A0A453R7R6-F1
#
_entry.id   AF-A0A453R7R6-F1
#
_cell.length_a   1.000
_cell.length_b   1.000
_cell.length_c   1.000
_cell.angle_alpha   90.00
_cell.angle_beta   90.00
_cell.angle_gamma   90.00
#
_symmetry.space_group_name_H-M   'P 1'
#
loop_
_entity.id
_entity.type
_entity.pdbx_description
1 polymer ?
#
loop_
_entity_poly.entity_id
_entity_poly.type
_entity_poly.pdbx_seq_one_letter_code
_entity_poly.pdbx_strand_id
1 'polypeptide(L)'
;MQASAEYLYDILTKATVVKKRIPVLIFCNKTDKVTAHSKEFIKKQLEKEVNKLRESRNAISSADISDEVQLGLPGEAFNFSQCQNKVIVDEGAGLTGDVSAVEQFIREYVKP
;
A
#
# COMPACT_ATOMS: atom_id res chain seq x y z
N MET A 1 1.27 -8.42 -10.66
CA MET A 1 1.03 -7.20 -9.87
C MET A 1 -0.40 -7.13 -9.33
N GLN A 2 -1.43 -7.40 -10.14
CA GLN A 2 -2.84 -7.21 -9.79
C GLN A 2 -3.27 -7.87 -8.47
N ALA A 3 -3.03 -9.17 -8.27
CA ALA A 3 -3.39 -9.85 -7.02
C ALA A 3 -2.77 -9.21 -5.76
N SER A 4 -1.52 -8.71 -5.87
CA SER A 4 -0.86 -7.98 -4.78
C SER A 4 -1.51 -6.62 -4.51
N ALA A 5 -1.97 -5.93 -5.56
CA ALA A 5 -2.69 -4.67 -5.44
C ALA A 5 -4.09 -4.86 -4.85
N GLU A 6 -4.79 -5.93 -5.22
CA GLU A 6 -6.09 -6.31 -4.62
C GLU A 6 -5.95 -6.58 -3.12
N TYR A 7 -4.97 -7.39 -2.74
CA TYR A 7 -4.70 -7.67 -1.32
C TYR A 7 -4.32 -6.40 -0.54
N LEU A 8 -3.49 -5.53 -1.12
CA LEU A 8 -3.14 -4.25 -0.52
C LEU A 8 -4.36 -3.32 -0.39
N TYR A 9 -5.23 -3.28 -1.40
CA TYR A 9 -6.47 -2.50 -1.37
C TYR A 9 -7.36 -2.95 -0.21
N ASP A 10 -7.56 -4.26 -0.02
CA ASP A 10 -8.37 -4.79 1.08
C ASP A 10 -7.76 -4.47 2.45
N ILE A 11 -6.42 -4.46 2.58
CA ILE A 11 -5.75 -4.00 3.81
C ILE A 11 -6.01 -2.51 4.06
N LEU A 12 -5.80 -1.67 3.05
CA LEU A 12 -5.88 -0.21 3.18
C LEU A 12 -7.33 0.29 3.33
N THR A 13 -8.33 -0.50 2.93
CA THR A 13 -9.76 -0.22 3.15
C THR A 13 -10.31 -0.86 4.41
N LYS A 14 -9.57 -1.75 5.07
CA LYS A 14 -10.02 -2.42 6.30
C LYS A 14 -10.30 -1.39 7.40
N ALA A 15 -11.53 -1.36 7.91
CA ALA A 15 -11.97 -0.38 8.91
C ALA A 15 -11.04 -0.27 10.12
N THR A 16 -10.50 -1.38 10.63
CA THR A 16 -9.54 -1.36 11.75
C THR A 16 -8.23 -0.65 11.39
N VAL A 17 -7.70 -0.88 10.19
CA VAL A 17 -6.46 -0.27 9.71
C VAL A 17 -6.67 1.24 9.60
N VAL A 18 -7.76 1.65 8.99
CA VAL A 18 -8.10 3.06 8.71
C VAL A 18 -8.41 3.82 10.00
N LYS A 19 -9.37 3.32 10.80
CA LYS A 19 -9.83 3.99 12.02
C LYS A 19 -8.71 4.14 13.07
N LYS A 20 -7.78 3.18 13.14
CA LYS A 20 -6.62 3.25 14.04
C LYS A 20 -5.39 3.92 13.42
N ARG A 21 -5.47 4.38 12.17
CA ARG A 21 -4.35 4.95 11.39
C ARG A 21 -3.08 4.10 11.47
N ILE A 22 -3.23 2.78 11.33
CA ILE A 22 -2.11 1.84 11.41
C ILE A 22 -1.13 2.15 10.26
N PRO A 23 0.15 2.43 10.55
CA PRO A 23 1.17 2.65 9.52
C PRO A 23 1.44 1.35 8.74
N VAL A 24 1.66 1.45 7.43
CA VAL A 24 1.87 0.29 6.55
C VAL A 24 3.19 0.45 5.80
N LEU A 25 4.09 -0.53 5.94
CA LEU A 25 5.30 -0.64 5.14
C LEU A 25 5.07 -1.65 4.00
N ILE A 26 5.23 -1.18 2.76
CA ILE A 26 5.34 -2.02 1.58
C ILE A 26 6.83 -2.28 1.37
N PHE A 27 7.30 -3.45 1.82
CA PHE A 27 8.70 -3.84 1.68
C PHE A 27 8.92 -4.68 0.42
N CYS A 28 9.57 -4.08 -0.58
CA CYS A 28 9.96 -4.71 -1.82
C CYS A 28 11.17 -5.62 -1.60
N ASN A 29 10.90 -6.87 -1.18
CA ASN A 29 11.93 -7.87 -0.90
C ASN A 29 12.62 -8.40 -2.18
N LYS A 30 13.78 -9.02 -1.98
CA LYS A 30 14.60 -9.74 -2.98
C LYS A 30 15.40 -8.84 -3.91
N THR A 31 15.86 -7.68 -3.43
CA THR A 31 16.76 -6.80 -4.20
C THR A 31 18.10 -7.45 -4.56
N ASP A 32 18.44 -8.60 -3.96
CA ASP A 32 19.58 -9.45 -4.33
C ASP A 32 19.45 -10.08 -5.72
N LYS A 33 18.25 -10.10 -6.31
CA LYS A 33 18.01 -10.64 -7.66
C LYS A 33 18.16 -9.55 -8.71
N VAL A 34 18.93 -9.83 -9.76
CA VAL A 34 19.07 -8.95 -10.93
C VAL A 34 17.74 -8.67 -11.65
N THR A 35 16.73 -9.50 -11.44
CA THR A 35 15.37 -9.34 -11.97
C THR A 35 14.47 -8.53 -11.05
N ALA A 36 14.95 -8.05 -9.90
CA ALA A 36 14.18 -7.24 -8.99
C ALA A 36 13.92 -5.86 -9.59
N HIS A 37 12.70 -5.38 -9.45
CA HIS A 37 12.33 -4.02 -9.82
C HIS A 37 12.57 -3.08 -8.64
N SER A 38 12.91 -1.81 -8.93
CA SER A 38 13.08 -0.80 -7.89
C SER A 38 11.77 -0.49 -7.19
N LYS A 39 11.85 -0.01 -5.95
CA LYS A 39 10.70 0.45 -5.18
C LYS A 39 9.90 1.54 -5.89
N GLU A 40 10.52 2.44 -6.65
CA GLU A 40 9.79 3.48 -7.39
C GLU A 40 8.95 2.88 -8.52
N PHE A 41 9.47 1.86 -9.21
CA PHE A 41 8.71 1.14 -10.23
C PHE A 41 7.54 0.40 -9.61
N ILE A 42 7.79 -0.36 -8.54
CA ILE A 42 6.76 -1.14 -7.83
C ILE A 42 5.68 -0.20 -7.27
N LYS A 43 6.08 0.91 -6.64
CA LYS A 43 5.17 1.94 -6.13
C LYS A 43 4.24 2.44 -7.24
N LYS A 44 4.79 2.87 -8.38
CA LYS A 44 3.99 3.37 -9.52
C LYS A 44 3.05 2.31 -10.07
N GLN A 45 3.48 1.05 -10.16
CA GLN A 45 2.63 -0.04 -10.64
C GLN A 45 1.50 -0.34 -9.66
N LEU A 46 1.76 -0.37 -8.35
CA LEU A 46 0.72 -0.53 -7.34
C LEU A 46 -0.27 0.63 -7.36
N GLU A 47 0.21 1.87 -7.44
CA GLU A 47 -0.65 3.06 -7.52
C GLU A 47 -1.59 2.97 -8.74
N LYS A 48 -1.08 2.56 -9.90
CA LYS A 48 -1.87 2.37 -11.12
C LYS A 48 -2.92 1.26 -10.97
N GLU A 49 -2.56 0.11 -10.40
CA GLU A 49 -3.49 -1.00 -10.22
C GLU A 49 -4.56 -0.68 -9.17
N VAL A 50 -4.18 -0.03 -8.05
CA VAL A 50 -5.13 0.47 -7.04
C VAL A 50 -6.09 1.50 -7.65
N ASN A 51 -5.59 2.38 -8.53
CA ASN A 51 -6.44 3.33 -9.26
C ASN A 51 -7.53 2.63 -10.09
N LYS A 52 -7.19 1.52 -10.77
CA LYS A 52 -8.19 0.73 -11.52
C LYS A 52 -9.19 0.05 -10.60
N LEU A 53 -8.73 -0.49 -9.47
CA LEU A 53 -9.60 -1.16 -8.50
C LEU A 53 -10.63 -0.21 -7.89
N ARG A 54 -10.22 1.01 -7.50
CA ARG A 54 -11.17 2.01 -7.00
C ARG A 54 -12.21 2.41 -8.06
N GLU A 55 -11.82 2.55 -9.32
CA GLU A 55 -12.73 2.93 -10.42
C GLU A 55 -13.75 1.83 -10.67
N SER A 56 -13.30 0.57 -10.69
CA SER A 56 -14.16 -0.60 -10.85
C SER A 56 -15.14 -0.77 -9.70
N ARG A 57 -14.72 -0.55 -8.43
CA ARG A 57 -15.59 -0.73 -7.26
C ARG A 57 -16.57 0.45 -7.08
N ASN A 58 -16.14 1.68 -7.37
CA ASN A 58 -17.02 2.86 -7.36
C ASN A 58 -18.12 2.79 -8.43
N ALA A 59 -17.87 2.14 -9.56
CA ALA A 59 -18.89 1.93 -10.60
C ALA A 59 -20.01 0.97 -10.16
N ILE A 60 -19.77 0.13 -9.14
CA ILE A 60 -20.73 -0.87 -8.65
C ILE A 60 -21.49 -0.36 -7.41
N SER A 61 -20.86 0.50 -6.59
CA SER A 61 -21.40 1.01 -5.31
C SER A 61 -22.23 2.29 -5.47
N SER A 62 -23.31 2.24 -6.26
CA SER A 62 -24.29 3.35 -6.36
C SER A 62 -25.46 3.22 -5.37
N ALA A 63 -25.44 2.22 -4.48
CA ALA A 63 -26.62 1.84 -3.67
C ALA A 63 -26.44 1.82 -2.13
N ASP A 64 -25.24 1.77 -1.54
CA ASP A 64 -25.09 1.70 -0.07
C ASP A 64 -23.76 2.33 0.42
N ILE A 65 -23.74 3.64 0.71
CA ILE A 65 -22.50 4.44 0.88
C ILE A 65 -22.22 4.83 2.36
N SER A 66 -22.75 4.12 3.36
CA SER A 66 -22.58 4.59 4.75
C SER A 66 -21.26 4.19 5.42
N ASP A 67 -20.57 3.12 4.96
CA ASP A 67 -19.42 2.56 5.71
C ASP A 67 -18.21 2.13 4.86
N GLU A 68 -18.23 2.26 3.53
CA GLU A 68 -17.09 1.90 2.69
C GLU A 68 -15.97 2.96 2.78
N VAL A 69 -14.78 2.54 3.20
CA VAL A 69 -13.61 3.43 3.20
C VAL A 69 -13.13 3.65 1.77
N GLN A 70 -13.25 4.89 1.30
CA GLN A 70 -12.72 5.28 0.01
C GLN A 70 -11.21 5.59 0.09
N LEU A 71 -10.43 5.03 -0.84
CA LEU A 71 -9.00 5.29 -0.99
C LEU A 71 -8.72 6.41 -2.01
N GLY A 72 -7.90 7.38 -1.61
CA GLY A 72 -7.47 8.49 -2.44
C GLY A 72 -8.53 9.58 -2.62
N LEU A 73 -8.27 10.50 -3.56
CA LEU A 73 -9.17 11.61 -3.88
C LEU A 73 -10.00 11.31 -5.15
N PRO A 74 -11.32 11.59 -5.15
CA PRO A 74 -12.15 11.47 -6.34
C PRO A 74 -11.62 12.36 -7.47
N GLY A 75 -11.61 11.86 -8.71
CA GLY A 75 -11.19 12.63 -9.89
C GLY A 75 -9.69 12.79 -10.09
N GLU A 76 -8.85 12.44 -9.11
CA GLU A 76 -7.39 12.45 -9.24
C GLU A 76 -6.83 11.03 -9.40
N ALA A 77 -5.66 10.90 -10.04
CA ALA A 77 -4.93 9.64 -10.05
C ALA A 77 -4.50 9.27 -8.63
N PHE A 78 -4.71 8.01 -8.24
CA PHE A 78 -4.36 7.55 -6.90
C PHE A 78 -2.86 7.69 -6.61
N ASN A 79 -2.53 8.23 -5.44
CA ASN A 79 -1.21 8.19 -4.84
C ASN A 79 -1.27 7.70 -3.40
N PHE A 80 -0.26 6.96 -2.94
CA PHE A 80 -0.20 6.52 -1.54
C PHE A 80 -0.17 7.68 -0.53
N SER A 81 0.27 8.87 -0.92
CA SER A 81 0.21 10.08 -0.09
C SER A 81 -1.22 10.53 0.23
N GLN A 82 -2.21 10.10 -0.56
CA GLN A 82 -3.63 10.39 -0.35
C GLN A 82 -4.29 9.39 0.61
N CYS A 83 -3.59 8.37 1.10
CA CYS A 83 -4.12 7.44 2.10
C CYS A 83 -4.20 8.11 3.47
N GLN A 84 -5.24 7.79 4.26
CA GLN A 84 -5.33 8.24 5.66
C GLN A 84 -4.22 7.63 6.54
N ASN A 85 -3.80 6.42 6.19
CA ASN A 85 -2.71 5.70 6.80
C ASN A 85 -1.36 6.15 6.23
N LYS A 86 -0.33 6.23 7.07
CA LYS A 86 1.04 6.46 6.59
C LYS A 86 1.53 5.21 5.87
N VAL A 87 1.59 5.28 4.54
CA VAL A 87 2.12 4.21 3.68
C VAL A 87 3.55 4.55 3.30
N ILE A 88 4.48 3.66 3.64
CA ILE A 88 5.90 3.79 3.33
C ILE A 88 6.25 2.67 2.36
N VAL A 89 7.05 2.97 1.35
CA VAL A 89 7.57 1.98 0.40
C VAL A 89 9.08 1.97 0.55
N ASP A 90 9.63 0.80 0.83
CA ASP A 90 11.07 0.61 0.87
C ASP A 90 11.45 -0.76 0.30
N GLU A 91 12.73 -1.01 0.15
CA GLU A 91 13.25 -2.23 -0.47
C GLU A 91 14.41 -2.81 0.32
N GLY A 92 14.72 -4.07 0.02
CA GLY A 92 15.85 -4.77 0.61
C GLY A 92 15.80 -6.26 0.31
N ALA A 93 16.65 -7.02 0.99
CA ALA A 93 16.82 -8.44 0.75
C ALA A 93 17.00 -9.19 2.07
N GLY A 94 15.98 -9.97 2.42
CA GLY A 94 16.07 -10.86 3.59
C GLY A 94 17.17 -11.91 3.46
N LEU A 95 17.56 -12.30 2.24
CA LEU A 95 18.62 -13.28 2.00
C LEU A 95 20.02 -12.75 2.37
N THR A 96 20.30 -11.48 2.08
CA THR A 96 21.59 -10.84 2.36
C THR A 96 21.63 -10.14 3.72
N GLY A 97 20.50 -10.08 4.42
CA GLY A 97 20.35 -9.34 5.67
C GLY A 97 20.15 -7.84 5.48
N ASP A 98 19.93 -7.36 4.25
CA ASP A 98 19.58 -5.97 3.99
C ASP A 98 18.10 -5.71 4.35
N VAL A 99 17.85 -5.49 5.64
CA VAL A 99 16.51 -5.29 6.22
C VAL A 99 16.43 -4.04 7.11
N SER A 100 17.41 -3.15 7.00
CA SER A 100 17.52 -1.93 7.81
C SER A 100 16.26 -1.06 7.79
N ALA A 101 15.61 -0.94 6.62
CA ALA A 101 14.35 -0.20 6.46
C ALA A 101 13.21 -0.81 7.30
N VAL A 102 13.15 -2.14 7.40
CA VAL A 102 12.15 -2.85 8.22
C VAL A 102 12.41 -2.59 9.70
N GLU A 103 13.67 -2.69 10.14
CA GLU A 103 14.04 -2.42 11.52
C GLU A 103 13.74 -0.98 11.94
N GLN A 104 14.05 -0.01 11.08
CA GLN A 104 13.76 1.40 11.31
C GLN A 104 12.26 1.64 11.42
N PHE A 105 11.47 1.06 10.52
CA PHE A 105 10.02 1.16 10.56
C PHE A 105 9.45 0.59 11.87
N ILE A 106 9.87 -0.61 12.28
CA ILE A 106 9.41 -1.22 13.53
C ILE A 106 9.76 -0.34 14.73
N ARG A 107 10.99 0.18 14.80
CA ARG A 107 11.41 1.07 15.89
C ARG A 107 10.62 2.38 15.96
N GLU A 108 10.21 2.92 14.81
CA GLU A 108 9.41 4.17 14.76
C GLU A 108 7.98 3.97 15.29
N TYR A 109 7.35 2.82 15.00
CA TYR A 109 5.91 2.63 15.25
C TYR A 109 5.56 1.62 16.35
N VAL A 110 6.51 0.78 16.77
CA VAL A 110 6.30 -0.18 17.87
C VAL A 110 7.03 0.34 19.10
N LYS A 111 6.25 0.86 20.05
CA LYS A 111 6.77 1.19 21.38
C LYS A 111 7.05 -0.12 22.15
N PRO A 112 8.13 -0.17 22.96
CA PRO A 112 8.39 -1.31 23.84
C PRO A 112 7.29 -1.51 24.88
#